data_AF-A0A0V0QH75-F1
#
_entry.id   AF-A0A0V0QH75-F1
#
_cell.length_a   1.000
_cell.length_b   1.000
_cell.length_c   1.000
_cell.angle_alpha   90.00
_cell.angle_beta   90.00
_cell.angle_gamma   90.00
#
_symmetry.space_group_name_H-M   'P 1'
#
loop_
_entity.id
_entity.type
_entity.pdbx_description
1 polymer ?
#
loop_
_entity_poly.entity_id
_entity_poly.type
_entity_poly.pdbx_seq_one_letter_code
_entity_poly.pdbx_strand_id
1 'polypeptide(L)'
;MTNTRITDPEILERKYPVYLEIFQLRKNSGGRGQFHGGEGVERLFQFLQPMKVSILSERRVFPPQGIKGGKPGQKGYNHYIKGDKVINLGSKNTVDVQAGEKILIVTPGGGGYGLEEHYQEQLDDGYQKKQRTYNMGSEQSFKRTQNSN
;
A
#
# COMPACT_ATOMS: atom_id res chain seq x y z
N MET A 1 -15.73 -6.04 4.36
CA MET A 1 -15.05 -7.10 3.59
C MET A 1 -13.55 -6.89 3.68
N THR A 2 -12.85 -7.75 4.42
CA THR A 2 -11.37 -7.82 4.53
C THR A 2 -10.78 -8.51 3.30
N ASN A 3 -11.10 -8.01 2.10
CA ASN A 3 -10.46 -8.51 0.89
C ASN A 3 -9.09 -7.81 0.76
N THR A 4 -8.11 -8.30 1.52
CA THR A 4 -6.77 -7.73 1.65
C THR A 4 -5.91 -7.96 0.40
N ARG A 5 -6.42 -8.69 -0.61
CA ARG A 5 -5.71 -8.86 -1.88
C ARG A 5 -5.97 -7.68 -2.79
N ILE A 6 -4.88 -6.98 -3.09
CA ILE A 6 -4.84 -6.01 -4.17
C ILE A 6 -4.96 -6.79 -5.49
N THR A 7 -5.77 -6.29 -6.42
CA THR A 7 -5.83 -6.83 -7.79
C THR A 7 -4.52 -6.60 -8.50
N ASP A 8 -4.00 -7.64 -9.16
CA ASP A 8 -2.79 -7.55 -9.96
C ASP A 8 -2.96 -6.51 -11.08
N PRO A 9 -1.93 -5.67 -11.35
CA PRO A 9 -1.98 -4.67 -12.42
C PRO A 9 -2.39 -5.25 -13.78
N GLU A 10 -1.89 -6.44 -14.13
CA GLU A 10 -2.15 -7.08 -15.43
C GLU A 10 -3.65 -7.41 -15.61
N ILE A 11 -4.32 -7.82 -14.53
CA ILE A 11 -5.76 -8.11 -14.56
C ILE A 11 -6.56 -6.82 -14.69
N LEU A 12 -6.13 -5.76 -14.02
CA LEU A 12 -6.76 -4.44 -14.07
C LEU A 12 -6.67 -3.85 -15.49
N GLU A 13 -5.48 -3.82 -16.10
CA GLU A 13 -5.23 -3.28 -17.44
C GLU A 13 -5.89 -4.11 -18.54
N ARG A 14 -6.03 -5.43 -18.34
CA ARG A 14 -6.79 -6.27 -19.26
C ARG A 14 -8.29 -5.99 -19.21
N LYS A 15 -8.82 -5.67 -18.02
CA LYS A 15 -10.26 -5.52 -17.80
C LYS A 15 -10.76 -4.11 -18.13
N TYR A 16 -9.94 -3.10 -17.92
CA TYR A 16 -10.30 -1.71 -18.13
C TYR A 16 -9.28 -1.04 -19.05
N PRO A 17 -9.71 -0.10 -19.91
CA PRO A 17 -8.82 0.63 -20.81
C PRO A 17 -8.04 1.71 -20.05
N VAL A 18 -7.16 1.25 -19.17
CA VAL A 18 -6.28 2.04 -18.31
C VAL A 18 -4.88 1.43 -18.34
N TYR A 19 -3.89 2.26 -18.04
CA TYR A 19 -2.51 1.86 -17.82
C TYR A 19 -2.08 2.33 -16.42
N LEU A 20 -1.52 1.44 -15.61
CA LEU A 20 -1.06 1.75 -14.26
C LEU A 20 0.41 2.16 -14.30
N GLU A 21 0.67 3.45 -14.52
CA GLU A 21 2.02 4.00 -14.67
C GLU A 21 2.86 3.88 -13.38
N ILE A 22 2.22 4.06 -12.22
CA ILE A 22 2.89 4.00 -10.93
C ILE A 22 2.09 3.06 -10.04
N PHE A 23 2.80 2.14 -9.39
CA PHE A 23 2.29 1.41 -8.24
C PHE A 23 3.42 1.16 -7.25
N GLN A 24 3.48 1.97 -6.20
CA GLN A 24 4.55 1.92 -5.21
C GLN A 24 4.06 2.15 -3.79
N LEU A 25 4.88 1.78 -2.81
CA LEU A 25 4.68 2.17 -1.42
C LEU A 25 4.88 3.68 -1.27
N ARG A 26 3.99 4.31 -0.52
CA ARG A 26 4.09 5.71 -0.14
C ARG A 26 5.00 5.83 1.07
N LYS A 27 6.29 6.07 0.86
CA LYS A 27 7.28 6.11 1.95
C LYS A 27 6.92 7.14 3.03
N ASN A 28 7.13 6.77 4.29
CA ASN A 28 6.97 7.62 5.48
C ASN A 28 5.54 8.14 5.72
N SER A 29 4.54 7.50 5.13
CA SER A 29 3.13 7.80 5.34
C SER A 29 2.55 7.14 6.60
N GLY A 30 3.16 6.06 7.07
CA GLY A 30 2.82 5.42 8.34
C GLY A 30 3.12 6.31 9.55
N GLY A 31 2.23 6.30 10.54
CA GLY A 31 2.43 7.01 11.80
C GLY A 31 3.54 6.38 12.62
N ARG A 32 4.39 7.21 13.23
CA ARG A 32 5.51 6.77 14.06
C ARG A 32 5.05 6.30 15.45
N GLY A 33 5.84 5.45 16.08
CA GLY A 33 5.57 4.88 17.41
C GLY A 33 6.47 3.67 17.65
N GLN A 34 6.35 3.04 18.82
CA GLN A 34 7.01 1.74 19.08
C GLN A 34 6.66 0.69 18.01
N PHE A 35 5.48 0.75 17.42
CA PHE A 35 5.19 0.02 16.20
C PHE A 35 4.68 1.00 15.16
N HIS A 36 5.46 1.15 14.08
CA HIS A 36 5.09 2.02 12.98
C HIS A 36 3.81 1.54 12.31
N GLY A 37 2.94 2.50 11.97
CA GLY A 37 1.79 2.24 11.12
C GLY A 37 2.23 1.82 9.71
N GLY A 38 1.42 0.99 9.06
CA GLY A 38 1.70 0.54 7.69
C GLY A 38 1.70 1.68 6.68
N GLU A 39 2.55 1.58 5.67
CA GLU A 39 2.61 2.54 4.57
C GLU A 39 1.38 2.45 3.67
N GLY A 40 0.95 3.60 3.16
CA GLY A 40 0.02 3.67 2.05
C GLY A 40 0.67 3.27 0.73
N VAL A 41 -0.07 3.46 -0.36
CA VAL A 41 0.36 3.22 -1.73
C VAL A 41 0.00 4.40 -2.61
N GLU A 42 0.82 4.62 -3.62
CA GLU A 42 0.59 5.58 -4.69
C GLU A 42 0.28 4.82 -5.96
N ARG A 43 -0.82 5.19 -6.62
CA ARG A 43 -1.25 4.60 -7.89
C ARG A 43 -1.59 5.69 -8.89
N LEU A 44 -0.90 5.69 -10.03
CA LEU A 44 -1.17 6.63 -11.12
C LEU A 44 -1.81 5.87 -12.28
N PHE A 45 -3.07 6.16 -12.55
CA PHE A 45 -3.81 5.57 -13.65
C PHE A 45 -3.82 6.56 -14.82
N GLN A 46 -3.39 6.11 -15.99
CA GLN A 46 -3.61 6.79 -17.26
C GLN A 46 -4.79 6.15 -17.98
N PHE A 47 -5.71 6.96 -18.49
CA PHE A 47 -6.89 6.46 -19.20
C PHE A 47 -6.61 6.38 -20.69
N LEU A 48 -7.00 5.28 -21.33
CA LEU A 48 -6.73 5.05 -22.77
C LEU A 48 -7.92 5.42 -23.66
N GLN A 49 -9.10 5.61 -23.08
CA GLN A 49 -10.31 6.08 -23.77
C GLN A 49 -11.19 6.90 -22.83
N PRO A 50 -12.14 7.69 -23.36
CA PRO A 50 -13.10 8.41 -22.53
C PRO A 50 -13.92 7.47 -21.64
N MET A 51 -14.02 7.79 -20.35
CA MET A 51 -14.81 6.99 -19.40
C MET A 51 -15.28 7.79 -18.19
N LYS A 52 -16.25 7.24 -17.47
CA LYS A 52 -16.72 7.76 -16.19
C LYS A 52 -16.07 7.02 -15.04
N VAL A 53 -15.40 7.75 -14.16
CA VAL A 53 -14.65 7.20 -13.03
C VAL A 53 -15.27 7.67 -11.72
N SER A 54 -15.64 6.72 -10.86
CA SER A 54 -16.14 6.99 -9.51
C SER A 54 -15.10 6.60 -8.49
N ILE A 55 -14.79 7.52 -7.58
CA ILE A 55 -13.89 7.29 -6.45
C ILE A 55 -14.72 7.20 -5.18
N LEU A 56 -14.49 6.12 -4.43
CA LEU A 56 -15.04 5.91 -3.09
C LEU A 56 -13.87 5.60 -2.16
N SER A 57 -13.44 6.61 -1.42
CA SER A 57 -12.30 6.51 -0.51
C SER A 57 -12.58 7.19 0.82
N GLU A 58 -11.85 6.79 1.84
CA GLU A 58 -11.96 7.35 3.19
C GLU A 58 -10.62 7.90 3.67
N ARG A 59 -10.61 8.48 4.87
CA ARG A 59 -9.40 9.01 5.53
C ARG A 59 -8.64 10.04 4.67
N ARG A 60 -9.42 10.90 3.99
CA ARG A 60 -8.93 12.05 3.21
C ARG A 60 -8.95 13.37 4.00
N VAL A 61 -9.86 13.47 4.96
CA VAL A 61 -10.01 14.65 5.84
C VAL A 61 -9.41 14.40 7.21
N PHE A 62 -9.67 13.25 7.82
CA PHE A 62 -9.11 12.83 9.11
C PHE A 62 -8.14 11.67 8.92
N PRO A 63 -6.92 11.74 9.50
CA PRO A 63 -5.94 10.67 9.35
C PRO A 63 -6.33 9.46 10.19
N PRO A 64 -5.79 8.26 9.90
CA PRO A 64 -5.74 7.17 10.86
C PRO A 64 -4.96 7.60 12.11
N GLN A 65 -5.63 7.60 13.26
CA GLN A 65 -5.03 8.04 14.52
C GLN A 65 -4.08 6.97 15.06
N GLY A 66 -2.99 7.42 15.69
CA GLY A 66 -2.15 6.54 16.48
C GLY A 66 -2.77 6.28 17.86
N ILE A 67 -2.25 5.26 18.54
CA ILE A 67 -2.78 4.78 19.82
C ILE A 67 -1.65 4.70 20.86
N LYS A 68 -1.95 4.99 22.13
CA LYS A 68 -1.00 4.93 23.26
C LYS A 68 0.30 5.71 23.00
N GLY A 69 0.17 6.95 22.52
CA GLY A 69 1.32 7.82 22.22
C GLY A 69 1.89 7.70 20.81
N GLY A 70 1.39 6.76 19.99
CA GLY A 70 1.74 6.70 18.58
C GLY A 70 1.22 7.91 17.80
N LYS A 71 2.00 8.37 16.82
CA LYS A 71 1.65 9.49 15.93
C LYS A 71 0.64 9.02 14.86
N PRO A 72 -0.24 9.93 14.38
CA PRO A 72 -1.17 9.63 13.30
C PRO A 72 -0.43 9.34 11.98
N GLY A 73 -1.03 8.51 11.13
CA GLY A 73 -0.58 8.32 9.76
C GLY A 73 -0.93 9.52 8.88
N GLN A 74 -0.31 9.61 7.71
CA GLN A 74 -0.63 10.65 6.74
C GLN A 74 -2.02 10.41 6.12
N LYS A 75 -2.77 11.49 5.92
CA LYS A 75 -4.01 11.46 5.12
C LYS A 75 -3.66 11.05 3.70
N GLY A 76 -4.57 10.35 3.04
CA GLY A 76 -4.44 10.16 1.60
C GLY A 76 -5.21 11.24 0.83
N TYR A 77 -5.07 11.24 -0.48
CA TYR A 77 -5.70 12.21 -1.38
C TYR A 77 -5.87 11.60 -2.77
N ASN A 78 -6.72 12.22 -3.57
CA ASN A 78 -6.96 11.81 -4.95
C ASN A 78 -6.82 13.06 -5.84
N HIS A 79 -6.02 12.97 -6.88
CA HIS A 79 -5.76 14.07 -7.81
C HIS A 79 -6.09 13.64 -9.23
N TYR A 80 -6.86 14.47 -9.92
CA TYR A 80 -7.16 14.35 -11.33
C TYR A 80 -6.27 15.31 -12.11
N ILE A 81 -5.50 14.77 -13.05
CA ILE A 81 -4.50 15.47 -13.84
C ILE A 81 -5.03 15.58 -15.27
N LYS A 82 -5.33 16.82 -15.68
CA LYS A 82 -5.86 17.18 -16.99
C LYS A 82 -4.91 18.18 -17.66
N GLY A 83 -4.00 17.67 -18.49
CA GLY A 83 -2.87 18.45 -18.98
C GLY A 83 -2.07 19.00 -17.79
N ASP A 84 -1.88 20.32 -17.73
CA ASP A 84 -1.14 20.98 -16.66
C ASP A 84 -1.99 21.27 -15.41
N LYS A 85 -3.29 20.91 -15.41
CA LYS A 85 -4.19 21.16 -14.27
C LYS A 85 -4.26 19.96 -13.36
N VAL A 86 -4.09 20.20 -12.06
CA VAL A 86 -4.28 19.20 -10.99
C VAL A 86 -5.50 19.58 -10.16
N ILE A 87 -6.50 18.70 -10.12
CA ILE A 87 -7.77 18.90 -9.42
C ILE A 87 -7.87 17.91 -8.26
N ASN A 88 -8.15 18.40 -7.05
CA ASN A 88 -8.40 17.52 -5.92
C ASN A 88 -9.83 16.96 -6.00
N LEU A 89 -9.96 15.63 -6.06
CA LEU A 89 -11.26 14.96 -6.18
C LEU A 89 -11.94 14.72 -4.83
N GLY A 90 -11.27 14.96 -3.70
CA GLY A 90 -11.82 14.64 -2.38
C GLY A 90 -11.97 13.14 -2.14
N SER A 91 -12.83 12.77 -1.18
CA SER A 91 -13.04 11.38 -0.76
C SER A 91 -13.99 10.58 -1.65
N LYS A 92 -15.06 11.23 -2.10
CA LYS A 92 -16.14 10.63 -2.89
C LYS A 92 -16.50 11.58 -4.03
N ASN A 93 -16.30 11.14 -5.27
CA ASN A 93 -16.57 11.96 -6.44
C ASN A 93 -16.70 11.08 -7.69
N THR A 94 -17.39 11.59 -8.71
CA THR A 94 -17.49 10.97 -10.03
C THR A 94 -17.07 12.00 -11.06
N VAL A 95 -16.16 11.61 -11.95
CA VAL A 95 -15.63 12.48 -13.01
C VAL A 95 -15.65 11.76 -14.34
N ASP A 96 -15.83 12.52 -15.41
CA ASP A 96 -15.60 12.07 -16.77
C ASP A 96 -14.15 12.40 -17.16
N VAL A 97 -13.42 11.39 -17.61
CA VAL A 97 -12.03 11.47 -18.07
C VAL A 97 -11.95 11.20 -19.56
N GLN A 98 -10.94 11.75 -20.21
CA GLN A 98 -10.58 11.59 -21.62
C GLN A 98 -9.33 10.71 -21.74
N ALA A 99 -9.05 10.25 -22.95
CA ALA A 99 -7.81 9.54 -23.25
C ALA A 99 -6.58 10.41 -22.95
N GLY A 100 -5.57 9.82 -22.33
CA GLY A 100 -4.31 10.47 -21.94
C GLY A 100 -4.36 11.21 -20.60
N GLU A 101 -5.54 11.54 -20.07
CA GLU A 101 -5.68 12.13 -18.75
C GLU A 101 -5.38 11.09 -17.65
N LYS A 102 -5.07 11.57 -16.43
CA LYS A 102 -4.60 10.69 -15.35
C LYS A 102 -5.31 10.93 -14.03
N ILE A 103 -5.45 9.88 -13.22
CA ILE A 103 -5.88 9.99 -11.82
C ILE A 103 -4.81 9.37 -10.93
N LEU A 104 -4.28 10.17 -10.01
CA LEU A 104 -3.42 9.75 -8.93
C LEU A 104 -4.26 9.45 -7.69
N ILE A 105 -4.17 8.22 -7.19
CA ILE A 105 -4.76 7.78 -5.93
C ILE A 105 -3.63 7.54 -4.93
N VAL A 106 -3.66 8.28 -3.82
CA VAL A 106 -2.72 8.12 -2.71
C VAL A 106 -3.49 7.65 -1.48
N THR A 107 -3.25 6.43 -1.03
CA THR A 107 -3.94 5.86 0.13
C THR A 107 -3.38 6.42 1.46
N PRO A 108 -4.17 6.42 2.54
CA PRO A 108 -3.66 6.88 3.84
C PRO A 108 -2.63 5.87 4.39
N GLY A 109 -1.69 6.36 5.20
CA GLY A 109 -0.88 5.47 6.04
C GLY A 109 -1.60 5.14 7.34
N GLY A 110 -1.27 3.99 7.95
CA GLY A 110 -1.81 3.58 9.25
C GLY A 110 -1.28 4.46 10.40
N GLY A 111 -2.01 4.54 11.51
CA GLY A 111 -1.51 5.18 12.73
C GLY A 111 -0.48 4.30 13.44
N GLY A 112 0.51 4.92 14.10
CA GLY A 112 1.49 4.21 14.92
C GLY A 112 0.93 3.80 16.28
N TYR A 113 1.60 2.86 16.94
CA TYR A 113 1.29 2.42 18.30
C TYR A 113 2.48 2.66 19.23
N GLY A 114 2.24 3.14 20.44
CA GLY A 114 3.27 3.33 21.46
C GLY A 114 4.17 4.55 21.20
N LEU A 115 4.95 4.95 22.19
CA LEU A 115 5.93 6.03 22.06
C LEU A 115 7.13 5.59 21.19
N GLU A 116 7.62 6.48 20.34
CA GLU A 116 8.74 6.23 19.41
C GLU A 116 10.06 5.91 20.15
N GLU A 117 10.21 6.41 21.39
CA GLU A 117 11.38 6.25 22.25
C GLU A 117 11.68 4.77 22.61
N HIS A 118 10.64 3.93 22.74
CA HIS A 118 10.80 2.50 23.02
C HIS A 118 11.25 1.66 21.81
N TYR A 119 11.27 2.23 20.60
CA TYR A 119 11.71 1.49 19.41
C TYR A 119 13.23 1.41 19.29
N GLN A 120 13.94 2.42 19.79
CA GLN A 120 15.41 2.45 19.75
C GLN A 120 16.00 1.47 20.76
N GLU A 121 15.48 1.40 21.98
CA GLU A 121 15.89 0.40 22.99
C GLU A 121 15.74 -1.04 22.47
N GLN A 122 14.66 -1.37 21.74
CA GLN A 122 14.45 -2.71 21.19
C GLN A 122 15.33 -3.06 19.97
N LEU A 123 15.86 -2.07 19.26
CA LEU A 123 16.81 -2.29 18.15
C LEU A 123 18.25 -2.46 18.67
N ASP A 124 18.59 -1.76 19.75
CA ASP A 124 19.90 -1.84 20.40
C ASP A 124 20.05 -3.10 21.27
N ASP A 125 18.97 -3.65 21.85
CA ASP A 125 18.98 -4.87 22.68
C ASP A 125 19.07 -6.20 21.89
N GLY A 126 19.49 -6.14 20.63
CA GLY A 126 19.82 -7.34 19.86
C GLY A 126 18.58 -8.11 19.41
N TYR A 127 18.08 -7.77 18.23
CA TYR A 127 17.27 -8.69 17.43
C TYR A 127 18.15 -9.88 16.99
N GLN A 128 18.42 -10.80 17.91
CA GLN A 128 18.93 -12.14 17.61
C GLN A 128 17.88 -12.79 16.72
N LYS A 129 18.16 -12.79 15.42
CA LYS A 129 17.39 -13.52 14.41
C LYS A 129 17.45 -15.00 14.81
N LYS A 130 16.53 -15.45 15.68
CA LYS A 130 16.32 -16.88 15.93
C LYS A 130 16.02 -17.48 14.56
N GLN A 131 17.01 -18.16 14.00
CA GLN A 131 16.77 -19.08 12.89
C GLN A 131 15.69 -20.02 13.39
N ARG A 132 14.45 -19.80 12.96
CA ARG A 132 13.42 -20.82 13.07
C ARG A 132 13.92 -21.93 12.16
N THR A 133 14.57 -22.92 12.73
CA THR A 133 14.67 -24.25 12.12
C THR A 133 13.23 -24.68 11.90
N TYR A 134 12.77 -24.57 10.66
CA TYR A 134 11.65 -25.36 10.23
C TYR A 134 12.12 -26.79 10.41
N ASN A 135 11.51 -27.51 11.36
CA ASN A 135 11.53 -28.96 11.32
C ASN A 135 10.82 -29.32 10.01
N MET A 136 11.62 -29.50 8.97
CA MET A 136 11.19 -30.05 7.70
C MET A 136 10.60 -31.42 8.04
N GLY A 137 9.28 -31.51 7.94
CA GLY A 137 8.56 -32.77 8.03
C GLY A 137 9.15 -33.78 7.05
N SER A 138 8.90 -35.05 7.33
CA SER A 138 9.49 -36.26 6.72
C SER A 138 9.30 -36.46 5.21
N GLU A 139 9.01 -35.42 4.43
CA GLU A 139 8.81 -35.48 2.98
C GLU A 139 10.00 -34.97 2.15
N GLN A 140 11.20 -34.89 2.72
CA GLN A 140 12.44 -34.68 1.94
C GLN A 140 13.42 -35.86 1.95
N SER A 141 12.96 -37.05 2.34
CA SER A 141 13.75 -38.28 2.26
C SER A 141 13.72 -38.96 0.88
N PHE A 142 13.09 -38.38 -0.15
CA PHE A 142 12.82 -39.08 -1.42
C PHE A 142 13.63 -38.60 -2.64
N LYS A 143 14.60 -37.71 -2.49
CA LYS A 143 15.46 -37.26 -3.63
C LYS A 143 16.97 -37.41 -3.40
N ARG A 144 17.38 -38.29 -2.48
CA ARG A 144 18.81 -38.62 -2.27
C ARG A 144 19.16 -40.10 -2.44
N THR A 145 18.29 -40.88 -3.09
CA THR A 145 18.50 -42.32 -3.35
C THR A 145 18.66 -42.64 -4.84
N GLN A 146 18.95 -41.65 -5.70
CA GLN A 146 19.17 -41.88 -7.13
C GLN A 146 20.47 -41.27 -7.67
N ASN A 147 21.49 -41.06 -6.84
CA ASN A 147 22.85 -40.74 -7.30
C ASN A 147 23.90 -41.36 -6.38
N SER A 148 23.80 -42.66 -6.16
CA SER A 148 24.89 -43.47 -5.61
C SER A 148 24.78 -44.87 -6.24
N ASN A 149 25.69 -45.11 -7.18
CA ASN A 149 25.92 -46.28 -8.05
C ASN A 149 24.97 -46.46 -9.22
#